data_AF-A0A510V8C2-F1
#
_entry.id   AF-A0A510V8C2-F1
#
_cell.length_a   1.000
_cell.length_b   1.000
_cell.length_c   1.000
_cell.angle_alpha   90.00
_cell.angle_beta   90.00
_cell.angle_gamma   90.00
#
_symmetry.space_group_name_H-M   'P 1'
#
loop_
_entity.id
_entity.type
_entity.pdbx_description
1 polymer ?
#
loop_
_entity_poly.entity_id
_entity_poly.type
_entity_poly.pdbx_seq_one_letter_code
_entity_poly.pdbx_strand_id
1 'polypeptide(L)'
;MSEVTVGPNTFGYGADRKTRWGIRIWLDGVQGDATYKFEPDPASKIKEKDAAKFYLQVATAIGTSYNGANAFPPVGTTVTTRLAGDVRLDAY
;
A
#
# COMPACT_ATOMS: atom_id res chain seq x y z
N MET A 1 9.36 -1.50 -10.89
CA MET A 1 8.55 -2.28 -9.91
C MET A 1 9.30 -2.22 -8.59
N SER A 2 8.60 -2.05 -7.48
CA SER A 2 9.22 -1.88 -6.17
C SER A 2 8.82 -3.03 -5.27
N GLU A 3 9.72 -3.47 -4.39
CA GLU A 3 9.51 -4.62 -3.53
C GLU A 3 9.78 -4.24 -2.07
N VAL A 4 9.11 -4.90 -1.14
CA VAL A 4 9.33 -4.76 0.29
C VAL A 4 9.26 -6.12 0.95
N THR A 5 10.31 -6.48 1.68
CA THR A 5 10.32 -7.69 2.52
C THR A 5 9.81 -7.33 3.90
N VAL A 6 8.73 -7.99 4.34
CA VAL A 6 8.18 -7.86 5.69
C VAL A 6 8.16 -9.26 6.28
N GLY A 7 8.93 -9.47 7.35
CA GLY A 7 9.07 -10.80 7.95
C GLY A 7 9.57 -11.84 6.93
N PRO A 8 8.90 -13.00 6.78
CA PRO A 8 9.31 -14.03 5.81
C PRO A 8 8.82 -13.79 4.38
N ASN A 9 7.97 -12.78 4.16
CA ASN A 9 7.25 -12.56 2.91
C ASN A 9 7.81 -11.35 2.14
N THR A 10 8.00 -11.50 0.83
CA THR A 10 8.41 -10.41 -0.07
C THR A 10 7.22 -9.95 -0.91
N PHE A 11 6.78 -8.72 -0.68
CA PHE A 11 5.65 -8.13 -1.37
C PHE A 11 6.14 -7.22 -2.49
N GLY A 12 5.68 -7.46 -3.71
CA GLY A 12 5.79 -6.53 -4.81
C GLY A 12 4.70 -5.46 -4.70
N TYR A 13 5.03 -4.21 -4.97
CA TYR A 13 4.06 -3.12 -5.01
C TYR A 13 4.35 -2.15 -6.16
N GLY A 14 3.28 -1.50 -6.62
CA GLY A 14 3.31 -0.50 -7.67
C GLY A 14 2.31 0.60 -7.40
N ALA A 15 2.69 1.83 -7.72
CA ALA A 15 1.75 2.94 -7.74
C ALA A 15 0.74 2.70 -8.88
N ASP A 16 -0.54 2.60 -8.54
CA ASP A 16 -1.61 2.69 -9.53
C ASP A 16 -2.09 4.15 -9.55
N ARG A 17 -1.67 4.87 -10.60
CA ARG A 17 -1.94 6.30 -10.79
C ARG A 17 -2.87 6.58 -11.96
N LYS A 18 -3.63 5.59 -12.45
CA LYS A 18 -4.44 5.76 -13.67
C LYS A 18 -5.43 6.92 -13.60
N THR A 19 -6.01 7.20 -12.43
CA THR A 19 -6.94 8.34 -12.21
C THR A 19 -6.87 8.95 -10.82
N ARG A 20 -6.30 8.25 -9.82
CA ARG A 20 -6.12 8.69 -8.43
C ARG A 20 -4.86 8.07 -7.84
N TRP A 21 -4.42 8.53 -6.68
CA TRP A 21 -3.37 7.84 -5.93
C TRP A 21 -3.91 6.53 -5.36
N GLY A 22 -3.36 5.41 -5.84
CA GLY A 22 -3.56 4.10 -5.24
C GLY A 22 -2.33 3.22 -5.37
N ILE A 23 -2.40 2.06 -4.75
CA ILE A 23 -1.34 1.06 -4.71
C ILE A 23 -1.88 -0.29 -5.11
N ARG A 24 -1.17 -0.96 -6.01
CA ARG A 24 -1.30 -2.39 -6.24
C ARG A 24 -0.21 -3.09 -5.46
N ILE A 25 -0.55 -4.12 -4.71
CA ILE A 25 0.38 -4.95 -3.93
C ILE A 25 0.09 -6.42 -4.19
N TRP A 26 1.12 -7.22 -4.34
CA TRP A 26 1.04 -8.66 -4.58
C TRP A 26 2.15 -9.34 -3.80
N LEU A 27 1.95 -10.62 -3.49
CA LEU A 27 2.95 -11.44 -2.81
C LEU A 27 3.68 -12.28 -3.86
N ASP A 28 5.00 -12.25 -3.85
CA ASP A 28 5.80 -13.05 -4.79
C ASP A 28 5.53 -14.55 -4.58
N GLY A 29 5.33 -15.29 -5.67
CA GLY A 29 5.01 -16.72 -5.62
C GLY A 29 3.58 -17.08 -5.20
N VAL A 30 2.70 -16.11 -4.93
CA VAL A 30 1.28 -16.37 -4.60
C VAL A 30 0.35 -15.76 -5.65
N GLN A 31 -0.66 -16.52 -6.06
CA GLN A 31 -1.71 -16.04 -6.95
C GLN A 31 -2.67 -15.15 -6.16
N GLY A 32 -2.43 -13.84 -6.18
CA GLY A 32 -3.29 -12.85 -5.55
C GLY A 32 -2.65 -11.47 -5.52
N ASP A 33 -3.32 -10.48 -6.09
CA ASP A 33 -2.98 -9.07 -5.94
C ASP A 33 -4.15 -8.30 -5.32
N ALA A 34 -3.81 -7.32 -4.51
CA ALA A 34 -4.75 -6.39 -3.92
C ALA A 34 -4.47 -4.99 -4.44
N THR A 35 -5.52 -4.29 -4.86
CA THR A 35 -5.42 -2.92 -5.35
C THR A 35 -6.29 -2.02 -4.48
N TYR A 36 -5.68 -0.97 -3.93
CA TYR A 36 -6.34 -0.02 -3.03
C TYR A 36 -6.21 1.40 -3.55
N LYS A 37 -7.31 2.15 -3.55
CA LYS A 37 -7.28 3.61 -3.65
C LYS A 37 -7.09 4.22 -2.26
N PHE A 38 -6.51 5.41 -2.19
CA PHE A 38 -6.26 6.08 -0.92
C PHE A 38 -7.29 7.17 -0.62
N GLU A 39 -7.87 7.15 0.59
CA GLU A 39 -8.78 8.17 1.07
C GLU A 39 -8.40 8.66 2.49
N PRO A 40 -8.23 9.97 2.73
CA PRO A 40 -8.28 11.07 1.77
C PRO A 40 -7.11 11.01 0.76
N ASP A 41 -7.25 11.68 -0.39
CA ASP A 41 -6.24 11.66 -1.46
C ASP A 41 -4.90 12.25 -0.94
N PRO A 42 -3.82 11.45 -0.91
CA PRO A 42 -2.52 11.90 -0.44
C PRO A 42 -1.86 12.95 -1.36
N ALA A 43 -2.33 13.16 -2.59
CA ALA A 43 -1.80 14.14 -3.53
C ALA A 43 -1.62 15.53 -2.92
N SER A 44 -2.56 15.95 -2.06
CA SER A 44 -2.54 17.27 -1.43
C SER A 44 -1.53 17.38 -0.28
N LYS A 45 -1.06 16.27 0.27
CA LYS A 45 -0.16 16.22 1.44
C LYS A 45 1.27 15.80 1.09
N ILE A 46 1.43 14.98 0.04
CA ILE A 46 2.70 14.35 -0.29
C ILE A 46 3.30 14.98 -1.53
N LYS A 47 4.56 15.42 -1.42
CA LYS A 47 5.34 15.88 -2.58
C LYS A 47 5.72 14.70 -3.46
N GLU A 48 5.82 14.92 -4.77
CA GLU A 48 6.12 13.86 -5.72
C GLU A 48 7.43 13.11 -5.42
N LYS A 49 8.46 13.82 -4.95
CA LYS A 49 9.73 13.23 -4.50
C LYS A 49 9.60 12.26 -3.32
N ASP A 50 8.54 12.39 -2.53
CA ASP A 50 8.25 11.58 -1.35
C ASP A 50 7.22 10.48 -1.66
N ALA A 51 6.66 10.45 -2.88
CA ALA A 51 5.69 9.44 -3.29
C ALA A 51 6.24 8.01 -3.14
N ALA A 52 7.47 7.77 -3.62
CA ALA A 52 8.11 6.45 -3.51
C ALA A 52 8.23 5.99 -2.04
N LYS A 53 8.59 6.91 -1.14
CA LYS A 53 8.67 6.62 0.31
C LYS A 53 7.29 6.36 0.91
N PHE A 54 6.26 7.07 0.45
CA PHE A 54 4.90 6.85 0.90
C PHE A 54 4.40 5.46 0.50
N TYR A 55 4.56 5.08 -0.77
CA TYR A 55 4.19 3.75 -1.25
C TYR A 55 4.93 2.64 -0.49
N LEU A 56 6.22 2.83 -0.21
CA LEU A 56 6.99 1.91 0.63
C LEU A 56 6.39 1.77 2.04
N GLN A 57 6.02 2.88 2.70
CA GLN A 57 5.41 2.84 4.04
C GLN A 57 4.06 2.13 4.03
N VAL A 58 3.21 2.44 3.04
CA VAL A 58 1.91 1.76 2.87
C VAL A 58 2.11 0.27 2.63
N ALA A 59 3.00 -0.11 1.70
CA ALA A 59 3.27 -1.51 1.40
C ALA A 59 3.82 -2.26 2.62
N THR A 60 4.66 -1.60 3.42
CA THR A 60 5.15 -2.16 4.69
C THR A 60 4.00 -2.41 5.66
N ALA A 61 3.10 -1.44 5.86
CA ALA A 61 1.95 -1.58 6.75
C ALA A 61 0.98 -2.68 6.29
N ILE A 62 0.75 -2.79 4.98
CA ILE A 62 -0.05 -3.86 4.39
C ILE A 62 0.63 -5.22 4.61
N GLY A 63 1.92 -5.32 4.32
CA GLY A 63 2.69 -6.56 4.52
C GLY A 63 2.74 -6.99 5.98
N THR A 64 2.82 -6.05 6.92
CA THR A 64 2.72 -6.35 8.36
C THR A 64 1.34 -6.90 8.72
N SER A 65 0.28 -6.31 8.17
CA SER A 65 -1.09 -6.80 8.36
C SER A 65 -1.27 -8.20 7.78
N TYR A 66 -0.71 -8.44 6.58
CA TYR A 66 -0.73 -9.74 5.94
C TYR A 66 -0.02 -10.81 6.79
N ASN A 67 1.17 -10.53 7.32
CA ASN A 67 1.87 -11.50 8.17
C ASN A 67 1.12 -11.85 9.47
N GLY A 68 0.27 -10.95 9.97
CA GLY A 68 -0.57 -11.22 11.14
C GLY A 68 -1.83 -12.04 10.83
N ALA A 69 -2.40 -11.88 9.63
CA ALA A 69 -3.70 -12.46 9.26
C ALA A 69 -3.64 -13.51 8.14
N ASN A 70 -2.48 -13.71 7.51
CA ASN A 70 -2.26 -14.44 6.24
C ASN A 70 -3.22 -14.02 5.11
N ALA A 71 -3.65 -12.76 5.11
CA ALA A 71 -4.57 -12.20 4.13
C ALA A 71 -4.31 -10.71 3.94
N PHE A 72 -4.56 -10.20 2.73
CA PHE A 72 -4.49 -8.76 2.48
C PHE A 72 -5.58 -8.03 3.29
N PRO A 73 -5.29 -6.83 3.82
CA PRO A 73 -6.22 -6.08 4.65
C PRO A 73 -7.51 -5.75 3.89
N PRO A 74 -8.70 -5.86 4.51
CA PRO A 74 -9.95 -5.57 3.82
C PRO A 74 -10.05 -4.08 3.46
N VAL A 75 -10.87 -3.78 2.45
CA VAL A 75 -11.30 -2.42 2.12
C VAL A 75 -11.89 -1.75 3.36
N GLY A 76 -11.54 -0.48 3.57
CA GLY A 76 -11.87 0.28 4.78
C GLY A 76 -10.78 0.26 5.85
N THR A 77 -9.72 -0.54 5.69
CA THR A 77 -8.57 -0.56 6.62
C THR A 77 -7.81 0.76 6.57
N THR A 78 -7.52 1.35 7.73
CA THR A 78 -6.67 2.53 7.83
C THR A 78 -5.22 2.14 8.06
N VAL A 79 -4.32 2.67 7.25
CA VAL A 79 -2.87 2.54 7.40
C VAL A 79 -2.27 3.88 7.81
N THR A 80 -1.43 3.87 8.84
CA THR A 80 -0.74 5.08 9.30
C THR A 80 0.60 5.21 8.57
N THR A 81 0.80 6.33 7.91
CA THR A 81 2.06 6.68 7.23
C THR A 81 2.66 7.93 7.86
N ARG A 82 3.99 8.04 7.89
CA ARG A 82 4.66 9.25 8.39
C ARG A 82 4.49 10.45 7.46
N LEU A 83 4.17 10.21 6.18
CA LEU A 83 4.10 11.25 5.16
C LEU A 83 2.69 11.84 4.99
N ALA A 84 1.65 11.00 5.05
CA ALA A 84 0.26 11.45 4.85
C ALA A 84 -0.57 11.44 6.14
N GLY A 85 -0.05 10.85 7.21
CA GLY A 85 -0.82 10.45 8.38
C GLY A 85 -1.63 9.19 8.09
N ASP A 86 -2.81 9.12 8.67
CA ASP A 86 -3.77 8.03 8.47
C ASP A 86 -4.42 8.12 7.09
N VAL A 87 -4.34 7.02 6.34
CA VAL A 87 -4.92 6.87 5.00
C VAL A 87 -5.74 5.59 4.99
N ARG A 88 -7.00 5.68 4.55
CA ARG A 88 -7.87 4.53 4.36
C ARG A 88 -7.57 3.87 3.02
N LEU A 89 -7.43 2.55 3.04
CA LEU A 89 -7.39 1.68 1.88
C LEU A 89 -8.82 1.43 1.41
N ASP A 90 -9.20 1.99 0.28
CA ASP A 90 -10.54 1.86 -0.26
C ASP A 90 -10.54 1.05 -1.58
N ALA A 91 -11.69 0.52 -1.99
CA ALA A 91 -11.81 -0.23 -3.24
C ALA A 91 -11.74 0.74 -4.42
N TYR A 92 -11.12 0.36 -5.54
CA TYR A 92 -11.21 1.16 -6.76
C TYR A 92 -12.65 1.32 -7.25
#